data_AF-A0A9X1VF24-F1
#
_entry.id   AF-A0A9X1VF24-F1
#
_cell.length_a   1.000
_cell.length_b   1.000
_cell.length_c   1.000
_cell.angle_alpha   90.00
_cell.angle_beta   90.00
_cell.angle_gamma   90.00
#
_symmetry.space_group_name_H-M   'P 1'
#
loop_
_entity.id
_entity.type
_entity.pdbx_description
1 polymer ?
#
loop_
_entity_poly.entity_id
_entity_poly.type
_entity_poly.pdbx_seq_one_letter_code
_entity_poly.pdbx_strand_id
1 'polypeptide(L)'
;MLPSDDDEMVHLVLIDNHVTASWNDGGTSFRIQAIDAKFPDMTKIWPTRFAAHYTVKRAVLMETLERVLIISHGTDNQIAHFEANDGQLKLRSQDPVVGKVEDSVEATIQGEAFHLGFNVRFMIEAIKSMDGDTITIKPTGPSSPIQLESDNPNQKAIVLPVRVASASNQTA
;
A
#
# COMPACT_ATOMS: atom_id res chain seq x y z
N MET A 1 27.21 -19.67 11.47
CA MET A 1 26.66 -18.51 12.22
C MET A 1 26.31 -17.47 11.18
N LEU A 2 25.13 -16.85 11.25
CA LEU A 2 24.88 -15.65 10.46
C LEU A 2 25.76 -14.52 11.05
N PRO A 3 26.33 -13.64 10.22
CA PRO A 3 27.14 -12.52 10.70
C PRO A 3 26.31 -11.66 11.67
N SER A 4 26.90 -11.28 12.81
CA SER A 4 26.25 -10.47 13.84
C SER A 4 26.75 -9.01 13.77
N ASP A 5 25.80 -8.10 13.59
CA ASP A 5 25.84 -6.61 13.60
C ASP A 5 26.56 -5.84 12.46
N ASP A 6 25.72 -5.10 11.73
CA ASP A 6 25.79 -3.74 11.18
C ASP A 6 27.17 -3.05 11.01
N ASP A 7 27.84 -3.35 9.89
CA ASP A 7 28.71 -2.45 9.10
C ASP A 7 29.58 -3.24 8.09
N GLU A 8 29.52 -4.58 8.10
CA GLU A 8 30.23 -5.40 7.12
C GLU A 8 29.61 -5.29 5.72
N MET A 9 30.38 -4.73 4.79
CA MET A 9 30.02 -4.62 3.38
C MET A 9 29.85 -6.01 2.77
N VAL A 10 28.66 -6.25 2.19
CA VAL A 10 28.38 -7.46 1.39
C VAL A 10 28.83 -7.22 -0.04
N HIS A 11 29.71 -8.09 -0.55
CA HIS A 11 30.10 -8.09 -1.95
C HIS A 11 29.12 -8.94 -2.75
N LEU A 12 28.44 -8.31 -3.72
CA LEU A 12 27.53 -8.97 -4.65
C LEU A 12 28.19 -9.14 -6.01
N VAL A 13 28.25 -10.37 -6.50
CA VAL A 13 28.79 -10.71 -7.82
C VAL A 13 27.72 -11.44 -8.62
N LEU A 14 27.34 -10.88 -9.77
CA LEU A 14 26.44 -11.51 -10.74
C LEU A 14 27.27 -12.13 -11.87
N ILE A 15 27.23 -13.45 -12.00
CA ILE A 15 27.86 -14.20 -13.09
C ILE A 15 26.82 -15.15 -13.67
N ASP A 16 26.58 -15.05 -14.97
CA ASP A 16 25.52 -15.76 -15.68
C ASP A 16 24.16 -15.54 -14.99
N ASN A 17 23.51 -16.61 -14.55
CA ASN A 17 22.24 -16.61 -13.84
C ASN A 17 22.40 -16.87 -12.32
N HIS A 18 23.55 -16.49 -11.75
CA HIS A 18 23.82 -16.64 -10.32
C HIS A 18 24.27 -15.34 -9.67
N VAL A 19 23.65 -14.98 -8.55
CA VAL A 19 24.10 -13.92 -7.64
C VAL A 19 24.86 -14.57 -6.50
N THR A 20 26.11 -14.18 -6.29
CA THR A 20 26.90 -14.60 -5.14
C THR A 20 27.01 -13.42 -4.17
N ALA A 21 26.60 -13.63 -2.92
CA ALA A 21 26.80 -12.69 -1.82
C ALA A 21 27.91 -13.23 -0.92
N SER A 22 28.90 -12.40 -0.60
CA SER A 22 30.03 -12.79 0.25
C SER A 22 30.37 -11.70 1.27
N TRP A 23 30.79 -12.15 2.46
CA TRP A 23 31.20 -11.29 3.56
C TRP A 23 32.71 -11.35 3.75
N ASN A 24 33.26 -10.31 4.37
CA ASN A 24 34.67 -10.24 4.74
C ASN A 24 34.94 -10.91 6.11
N ASP A 25 34.09 -11.84 6.52
CA ASP A 25 34.08 -12.50 7.84
C ASP A 25 34.97 -13.76 7.92
N GLY A 26 35.75 -14.02 6.87
CA GLY A 26 36.63 -15.19 6.80
C GLY A 26 36.08 -16.40 6.05
N GLY A 27 35.01 -16.24 5.26
CA GLY A 27 34.69 -17.20 4.18
C GLY A 27 33.21 -17.50 3.96
N THR A 28 32.29 -16.78 4.59
CA THR A 28 30.86 -17.00 4.36
C THR A 28 30.46 -16.51 2.97
N SER A 29 29.79 -17.37 2.19
CA SER A 29 29.18 -16.98 0.92
C SER A 29 27.86 -17.71 0.66
N PHE A 30 26.91 -17.00 0.04
CA PHE A 30 25.68 -17.57 -0.49
C PHE A 30 25.67 -17.44 -2.00
N ARG A 31 25.23 -18.49 -2.69
CA ARG A 31 25.00 -18.49 -4.12
C ARG A 31 23.51 -18.69 -4.39
N ILE A 32 22.92 -17.73 -5.09
CA ILE A 32 21.50 -17.68 -5.42
C ILE A 32 21.36 -17.87 -6.92
N GLN A 33 20.57 -18.85 -7.36
CA GLN A 33 20.21 -19.00 -8.76
C GLN A 33 19.06 -18.03 -9.07
N ALA A 34 19.27 -17.12 -10.02
CA ALA A 34 18.22 -16.22 -10.46
C ALA A 34 17.18 -16.97 -11.31
N ILE A 35 15.93 -16.51 -11.24
CA ILE A 35 14.84 -17.08 -12.02
C ILE A 35 15.04 -16.67 -13.48
N ASP A 36 15.11 -17.65 -14.37
CA ASP A 36 15.18 -17.42 -15.81
C ASP A 36 13.79 -17.10 -16.37
N ALA A 37 13.31 -15.89 -16.06
CA ALA A 37 12.05 -15.37 -16.54
C ALA A 37 12.17 -13.87 -16.81
N LYS A 38 11.45 -13.40 -17.83
CA LYS A 38 11.36 -11.97 -18.12
C LYS A 38 10.57 -11.29 -17.02
N PHE A 39 11.24 -10.48 -16.21
CA PHE A 39 10.56 -9.61 -15.24
C PHE A 39 9.67 -8.59 -15.98
N PRO A 40 8.44 -8.32 -15.51
CA PRO A 40 7.56 -7.40 -16.23
C PRO A 40 8.09 -5.96 -16.16
N ASP A 41 7.74 -5.16 -17.17
CA ASP A 41 8.14 -3.76 -17.25
C ASP A 41 7.34 -2.92 -16.23
N MET A 42 7.97 -2.67 -15.07
CA MET A 42 7.37 -1.92 -13.98
C MET A 42 7.23 -0.42 -14.25
N THR A 43 7.85 0.12 -15.31
CA THR A 43 7.75 1.58 -15.58
C THR A 43 6.32 2.01 -15.91
N LYS A 44 5.52 1.09 -16.46
CA LYS A 44 4.14 1.34 -16.90
C LYS A 44 3.10 1.29 -15.79
N ILE A 45 3.47 0.84 -14.59
CA ILE A 45 2.52 0.73 -13.47
C ILE A 45 2.26 2.07 -12.80
N TRP A 46 3.21 3.02 -12.94
CA TRP A 46 3.15 4.32 -12.30
C TRP A 46 2.21 5.25 -13.06
N PRO A 47 1.09 5.67 -12.45
CA PRO A 47 0.18 6.57 -13.12
C PRO A 47 0.78 7.97 -13.27
N THR A 48 0.46 8.64 -14.37
CA THR A 48 0.92 10.01 -14.65
C THR A 48 -0.14 11.08 -14.40
N ARG A 49 -1.39 10.66 -14.17
CA ARG A 49 -2.53 11.54 -13.91
C ARG A 49 -3.34 11.00 -12.74
N PHE A 50 -3.68 11.90 -11.82
CA PHE A 50 -4.46 11.59 -10.62
C PHE A 50 -5.76 12.39 -10.62
N ALA A 51 -6.82 11.79 -10.11
CA ALA A 51 -8.13 12.42 -9.98
C ALA A 51 -8.21 13.34 -8.75
N ALA A 52 -7.50 12.95 -7.68
CA ALA A 52 -7.41 13.74 -6.46
C ALA A 52 -6.10 13.46 -5.71
N HIS A 53 -5.86 14.27 -4.69
CA HIS A 53 -4.78 14.12 -3.72
C HIS A 53 -5.35 14.31 -2.32
N TYR A 54 -5.24 13.28 -1.48
CA TYR A 54 -5.66 13.33 -0.09
C TYR A 54 -4.45 13.21 0.82
N THR A 55 -4.12 14.28 1.55
CA THR A 55 -2.97 14.29 2.46
C THR A 55 -3.44 14.16 3.89
N VAL A 56 -2.92 13.17 4.62
CA VAL A 56 -3.30 12.85 6.00
C VAL A 56 -2.06 12.61 6.85
N LYS A 57 -2.20 12.74 8.18
CA LYS A 57 -1.14 12.33 9.12
C LYS A 57 -0.97 10.82 9.09
N ARG A 58 0.26 10.36 8.89
CA ARG A 58 0.60 8.93 8.73
C ARG A 58 0.17 8.11 9.94
N ALA A 59 0.52 8.55 11.15
CA ALA A 59 0.21 7.83 12.38
C ALA A 59 -1.31 7.67 12.59
N VAL A 60 -2.07 8.76 12.38
CA VAL A 60 -3.54 8.76 12.52
C VAL A 60 -4.19 7.84 11.49
N LEU A 61 -3.72 7.88 10.22
CA LEU A 61 -4.21 6.97 9.19
C LEU A 61 -3.91 5.51 9.53
N MET A 62 -2.70 5.20 10.01
CA MET A 62 -2.31 3.84 10.40
C MET A 62 -3.22 3.29 11.50
N GLU A 63 -3.42 4.04 12.59
CA GLU A 63 -4.29 3.62 13.69
C GLU A 63 -5.74 3.40 13.22
N THR A 64 -6.25 4.28 12.37
CA THR A 64 -7.60 4.14 11.80
C THR A 64 -7.72 2.91 10.90
N LEU A 65 -6.71 2.64 10.06
CA LEU A 65 -6.69 1.43 9.23
C LEU A 65 -6.62 0.16 10.07
N GLU A 66 -5.84 0.15 11.16
CA GLU A 66 -5.74 -1.00 12.07
C GLU A 66 -7.08 -1.27 12.77
N ARG A 67 -7.81 -0.24 13.22
CA ARG A 67 -9.17 -0.40 13.77
C ARG A 67 -10.15 -0.95 12.73
N VAL A 68 -10.11 -0.41 11.50
CA VAL A 68 -10.96 -0.88 10.40
C VAL A 68 -10.64 -2.34 10.02
N LEU A 69 -9.35 -2.71 10.09
CA LEU A 69 -8.88 -4.06 9.75
C LEU A 69 -9.59 -5.12 10.60
N ILE A 70 -9.74 -4.88 11.92
CA ILE A 70 -10.38 -5.81 12.88
C ILE A 70 -11.74 -6.28 12.38
N ILE A 71 -12.57 -5.37 11.85
CA ILE A 71 -13.91 -5.68 11.37
C ILE A 71 -13.87 -6.23 9.94
N SER A 72 -12.96 -5.75 9.10
CA SER A 72 -12.80 -6.24 7.72
C SER A 72 -12.33 -7.71 7.63
N HIS A 73 -11.81 -8.29 8.71
CA HIS A 73 -11.36 -9.68 8.76
C HIS A 73 -12.43 -10.71 8.40
N GLY A 74 -13.71 -10.40 8.62
CA GLY A 74 -14.81 -11.27 8.18
C GLY A 74 -15.14 -11.16 6.69
N THR A 75 -14.77 -10.04 6.04
CA THR A 75 -15.11 -9.78 4.64
C THR A 75 -14.21 -10.59 3.70
N ASP A 76 -14.75 -11.01 2.56
CA ASP A 76 -13.94 -11.54 1.47
C ASP A 76 -12.87 -10.50 1.07
N ASN A 77 -11.60 -10.83 1.28
CA ASN A 77 -10.44 -9.99 0.97
C ASN A 77 -10.28 -8.68 1.76
N GLN A 78 -10.83 -8.55 2.98
CA GLN A 78 -10.51 -7.43 3.90
C GLN A 78 -10.70 -6.05 3.27
N ILE A 79 -11.88 -5.83 2.69
CA ILE A 79 -12.17 -4.66 1.86
C ILE A 79 -12.67 -3.52 2.75
N ALA A 80 -12.10 -2.33 2.58
CA ALA A 80 -12.66 -1.08 3.09
C ALA A 80 -12.79 -0.04 1.99
N HIS A 81 -13.58 0.98 2.29
CA HIS A 81 -13.94 2.05 1.40
C HIS A 81 -13.47 3.40 1.93
N PHE A 82 -12.82 4.18 1.06
CA PHE A 82 -12.62 5.60 1.30
C PHE A 82 -13.80 6.40 0.77
N GLU A 83 -14.22 7.41 1.54
CA GLU A 83 -15.12 8.48 1.11
C GLU A 83 -14.56 9.81 1.61
N ALA A 84 -14.18 10.70 0.68
CA ALA A 84 -13.66 12.01 1.02
C ALA A 84 -14.78 13.05 1.01
N ASN A 85 -14.97 13.78 2.10
CA ASN A 85 -15.97 14.84 2.21
C ASN A 85 -15.55 15.89 3.26
N ASP A 86 -15.77 17.17 2.99
CA ASP A 86 -15.62 18.29 3.95
C ASP A 86 -14.32 18.27 4.78
N GLY A 87 -13.17 18.03 4.14
CA GLY A 87 -11.86 17.99 4.84
C GLY A 87 -11.63 16.71 5.67
N GLN A 88 -12.45 15.68 5.49
CA GLN A 88 -12.30 14.38 6.12
C GLN A 88 -12.22 13.26 5.09
N LEU A 89 -11.41 12.26 5.41
CA LEU A 89 -11.36 10.99 4.72
C LEU A 89 -12.00 9.93 5.62
N LYS A 90 -13.20 9.48 5.25
CA LYS A 90 -13.94 8.44 5.97
C LYS A 90 -13.54 7.06 5.47
N LEU A 91 -13.41 6.12 6.38
CA LEU A 91 -13.09 4.72 6.15
C LEU A 91 -14.26 3.87 6.64
N ARG A 92 -14.78 3.01 5.75
CA ARG A 92 -15.91 2.12 6.06
C ARG A 92 -15.61 0.69 5.67
N SER A 93 -16.00 -0.25 6.53
CA SER A 93 -16.03 -1.67 6.21
C SER A 93 -17.26 -2.30 6.84
N GLN A 94 -17.84 -3.29 6.17
CA GLN A 94 -19.01 -4.00 6.67
C GLN A 94 -18.83 -5.49 6.44
N ASP A 95 -18.98 -6.25 7.51
CA ASP A 95 -19.02 -7.71 7.51
C ASP A 95 -20.39 -8.20 8.00
N PRO A 96 -21.02 -9.20 7.34
CA PRO A 96 -22.31 -9.74 7.77
C PRO A 96 -22.32 -10.37 9.16
N VAL A 97 -21.17 -10.85 9.67
CA VAL A 97 -21.06 -11.60 10.93
C VAL A 97 -20.44 -10.73 12.03
N VAL A 98 -19.37 -10.01 11.72
CA VAL A 98 -18.58 -9.20 12.66
C VAL A 98 -19.20 -7.81 12.86
N GLY A 99 -19.89 -7.26 11.86
CA GLY A 99 -20.61 -5.98 11.94
C GLY A 99 -20.04 -4.89 11.04
N LYS A 100 -20.35 -3.62 11.35
CA LYS A 100 -19.94 -2.44 10.57
C LYS A 100 -18.94 -1.59 11.37
N VAL A 101 -17.93 -1.08 10.69
CA VAL A 101 -17.03 -0.02 11.17
C VAL A 101 -17.11 1.20 10.28
N GLU A 102 -17.10 2.36 10.92
CA GLU A 102 -16.99 3.66 10.27
C GLU A 102 -16.07 4.53 11.13
N ASP A 103 -15.03 5.05 10.51
CA ASP A 103 -14.04 5.90 11.14
C ASP A 103 -13.62 7.00 10.17
N SER A 104 -12.96 8.04 10.67
CA SER A 104 -12.60 9.20 9.85
C SER A 104 -11.30 9.83 10.30
N VAL A 105 -10.53 10.33 9.34
CA VAL A 105 -9.33 11.11 9.60
C VAL A 105 -9.42 12.47 8.92
N GLU A 106 -8.86 13.50 9.55
CA GLU A 106 -8.71 14.81 8.91
C GLU A 106 -7.77 14.69 7.70
N ALA A 107 -8.17 15.32 6.60
CA ALA A 107 -7.45 15.24 5.33
C ALA A 107 -7.47 16.59 4.62
N THR A 108 -6.32 16.97 4.08
CA THR A 108 -6.27 18.02 3.05
C THR A 108 -6.67 17.39 1.72
N ILE A 109 -7.79 17.84 1.17
CA ILE A 109 -8.38 17.28 -0.05
C ILE A 109 -8.19 18.24 -1.22
N GLN A 110 -7.62 17.74 -2.31
CA GLN A 110 -7.50 18.47 -3.57
C GLN A 110 -8.01 17.60 -4.72
N GLY A 111 -8.98 18.09 -5.49
CA GLY A 111 -9.62 17.34 -6.57
C GLY A 111 -11.02 16.85 -6.19
N GLU A 112 -11.56 15.91 -6.97
CA GLU A 112 -12.93 15.42 -6.79
C GLU A 112 -13.03 14.36 -5.70
N ALA A 113 -14.13 14.39 -4.94
CA ALA A 113 -14.49 13.33 -4.02
C ALA A 113 -14.87 12.06 -4.80
N PHE A 114 -14.38 10.92 -4.34
CA PHE A 114 -14.75 9.62 -4.89
C PHE A 114 -14.87 8.57 -3.79
N HIS A 115 -15.54 7.50 -4.17
CA HIS A 115 -15.65 6.28 -3.40
C HIS A 115 -14.71 5.22 -3.97
N LEU A 116 -13.85 4.62 -3.13
CA LEU A 116 -12.85 3.66 -3.59
C LEU A 116 -12.69 2.51 -2.61
N GLY A 117 -12.85 1.28 -3.12
CA GLY A 117 -12.61 0.05 -2.38
C GLY A 117 -11.15 -0.41 -2.50
N PHE A 118 -10.53 -0.78 -1.38
CA PHE A 118 -9.17 -1.30 -1.33
C PHE A 118 -9.04 -2.39 -0.26
N ASN A 119 -8.01 -3.24 -0.39
CA ASN A 119 -7.66 -4.19 0.66
C ASN A 119 -6.90 -3.45 1.78
N VAL A 120 -7.45 -3.48 2.99
CA VAL A 120 -6.92 -2.74 4.15
C VAL A 120 -5.51 -3.19 4.53
N ARG A 121 -5.23 -4.50 4.43
CA ARG A 121 -3.93 -5.06 4.77
C ARG A 121 -2.83 -4.56 3.85
N PHE A 122 -3.07 -4.54 2.54
CA PHE A 122 -2.09 -4.02 1.58
C PHE A 122 -1.84 -2.52 1.76
N MET A 123 -2.88 -1.75 2.13
CA MET A 123 -2.72 -0.35 2.50
C MET A 123 -1.81 -0.18 3.72
N ILE A 124 -2.04 -0.97 4.78
CA ILE A 124 -1.21 -0.97 5.98
C ILE A 124 0.24 -1.35 5.67
N GLU A 125 0.46 -2.44 4.93
CA GLU A 125 1.80 -2.91 4.55
C GLU A 125 2.55 -1.86 3.73
N ALA A 126 1.87 -1.20 2.79
CA ALA A 126 2.45 -0.13 1.99
C ALA A 126 2.83 1.10 2.82
N ILE A 127 2.01 1.50 3.81
CA ILE A 127 2.32 2.66 4.66
C ILE A 127 3.41 2.32 5.68
N LYS A 128 3.52 1.06 6.11
CA LYS A 128 4.57 0.59 7.03
C LYS A 128 5.98 0.68 6.42
N SER A 129 6.11 0.55 5.10
CA SER A 129 7.40 0.71 4.41
C SER A 129 7.77 2.18 4.10
N MET A 130 6.89 3.12 4.45
CA MET A 130 7.10 4.55 4.29
C MET A 130 7.43 5.18 5.64
N ASP A 131 8.32 6.16 5.62
CA ASP A 131 8.67 7.00 6.75
C ASP A 131 7.94 8.36 6.67
N GLY A 132 8.23 9.26 7.60
CA GLY A 132 7.69 10.61 7.60
C GLY A 132 6.38 10.79 8.36
N ASP A 133 5.88 12.02 8.33
CA ASP A 133 4.73 12.45 9.14
C ASP A 133 3.40 12.39 8.39
N THR A 134 3.45 12.42 7.05
CA THR A 134 2.26 12.49 6.20
C THR A 134 2.28 11.48 5.08
N ILE A 135 1.08 11.04 4.67
CA ILE A 135 0.87 10.21 3.50
C ILE A 135 -0.08 10.95 2.57
N THR A 136 0.28 10.99 1.29
CA THR A 136 -0.58 11.44 0.21
C THR A 136 -1.14 10.24 -0.55
N ILE A 137 -2.46 10.12 -0.55
CA ILE A 137 -3.21 9.11 -1.31
C ILE A 137 -3.59 9.72 -2.66
N LYS A 138 -3.11 9.11 -3.74
CA LYS A 138 -3.20 9.58 -5.14
C LYS A 138 -3.97 8.57 -6.01
N PRO A 139 -5.30 8.59 -5.93
CA PRO A 139 -6.24 7.85 -6.79
C PRO A 139 -6.17 8.32 -8.24
N THR A 140 -6.34 7.38 -9.17
CA THR A 140 -6.47 7.69 -10.61
C THR A 140 -7.90 7.62 -11.13
N GLY A 141 -8.79 6.98 -10.37
CA GLY A 141 -10.20 6.82 -10.69
C GLY A 141 -10.86 5.75 -9.79
N PRO A 142 -12.19 5.55 -9.89
CA PRO A 142 -12.95 4.67 -8.99
C PRO A 142 -12.57 3.18 -9.04
N SER A 143 -11.93 2.73 -10.11
CA SER A 143 -11.53 1.34 -10.34
C SER A 143 -10.06 1.23 -10.74
N SER A 144 -9.27 2.25 -10.40
CA SER A 144 -7.90 2.41 -10.87
C SER A 144 -6.88 2.37 -9.71
N PRO A 145 -5.60 2.07 -9.99
CA PRO A 145 -4.55 2.00 -8.97
C PRO A 145 -4.50 3.23 -8.07
N ILE A 146 -4.22 2.99 -6.79
CA ILE A 146 -3.93 4.01 -5.79
C ILE A 146 -2.43 4.11 -5.67
N GLN A 147 -1.87 5.29 -5.94
CA GLN A 147 -0.50 5.58 -5.55
C GLN A 147 -0.49 6.18 -4.15
N LEU A 148 0.41 5.69 -3.31
CA LEU A 148 0.73 6.24 -2.01
C LEU A 148 2.11 6.88 -2.09
N GLU A 149 2.27 8.03 -1.45
CA GLU A 149 3.53 8.75 -1.38
C GLU A 149 3.69 9.38 0.00
N SER A 150 4.86 9.22 0.61
CA SER A 150 5.20 9.91 1.85
C SER A 150 5.63 11.35 1.62
N ASP A 151 6.09 12.04 2.66
CA ASP A 151 6.81 13.31 2.52
C ASP A 151 8.15 13.17 1.77
N ASN A 152 8.74 11.96 1.76
CA ASN A 152 9.85 11.59 0.90
C ASN A 152 9.34 11.09 -0.47
N PRO A 153 9.59 11.83 -1.57
CA PRO A 153 9.09 11.49 -2.90
C PRO A 153 9.72 10.23 -3.51
N ASN A 154 10.78 9.69 -2.89
CA ASN A 154 11.40 8.42 -3.29
C ASN A 154 10.66 7.21 -2.69
N GLN A 155 9.77 7.41 -1.71
CA GLN A 155 8.97 6.35 -1.11
C GLN A 155 7.57 6.36 -1.70
N LYS A 156 7.34 5.46 -2.66
CA LYS A 156 6.07 5.29 -3.37
C LYS A 156 5.63 3.84 -3.33
N ALA A 157 4.33 3.65 -3.20
CA ALA A 157 3.71 2.33 -3.32
C ALA A 157 2.47 2.40 -4.19
N ILE A 158 2.10 1.26 -4.77
CA ILE A 158 0.85 1.09 -5.49
C ILE A 158 0.01 0.07 -4.75
N VAL A 159 -1.23 0.45 -4.45
CA VAL A 159 -2.26 -0.47 -3.97
C VAL A 159 -3.30 -0.61 -5.06
N LEU A 160 -3.58 -1.84 -5.46
CA LEU A 160 -4.61 -2.11 -6.45
C LEU A 160 -6.00 -2.00 -5.81
N PRO A 161 -6.97 -1.39 -6.50
CA PRO A 161 -8.32 -1.30 -6.00
C PRO A 161 -8.98 -2.67 -6.06
N VAL A 162 -9.94 -2.90 -5.18
CA VAL A 162 -10.82 -4.05 -5.29
C VAL A 162 -12.02 -3.63 -6.12
N ARG A 163 -12.40 -4.46 -7.09
CA ARG A 163 -13.61 -4.22 -7.87
C ARG A 163 -14.80 -4.42 -6.96
N VAL A 164 -15.42 -3.33 -6.53
CA VAL A 164 -16.78 -3.38 -6.02
C VAL A 164 -17.73 -3.36 -7.20
N ALA A 165 -18.51 -4.43 -7.35
CA ALA A 165 -19.67 -4.39 -8.22
C ALA A 165 -20.57 -3.25 -7.71
N SER A 166 -20.90 -2.31 -8.59
CA SER A 166 -21.90 -1.28 -8.30
C SER A 166 -23.18 -1.99 -7.88
N ALA A 167 -23.59 -1.83 -6.61
CA ALA A 167 -24.92 -2.21 -6.19
C ALA A 167 -25.90 -1.44 -7.08
N SER A 168 -26.60 -2.18 -7.93
CA SER A 168 -27.66 -1.67 -8.76
C SER A 168 -28.65 -0.92 -7.87
N ASN A 169 -28.97 0.32 -8.25
CA ASN A 169 -30.18 0.99 -7.80
C ASN A 169 -31.34 0.00 -7.87
N GLN A 170 -31.86 -0.40 -6.72
CA GLN A 170 -33.21 -0.92 -6.59
C GLN A 170 -33.94 0.01 -5.63
N THR A 171 -34.38 1.13 -6.21
CA THR A 171 -35.57 1.85 -5.78
C THR A 171 -36.74 1.22 -6.52
N ALA A 172 -37.60 0.51 -5.78
CA ALA A 172 -39.05 0.40 -6.01
C ALA A 172 -39.65 -0.38 -4.84
#